data_AF-A0A1H4Q2X5-F1
#
_entry.id   AF-A0A1H4Q2X5-F1
#
_cell.length_a   1.000
_cell.length_b   1.000
_cell.length_c   1.000
_cell.angle_alpha   90.00
_cell.angle_beta   90.00
_cell.angle_gamma   90.00
#
_symmetry.space_group_name_H-M   'P 1'
#
loop_
_entity.id
_entity.type
_entity.pdbx_description
1 polymer ?
#
loop_
_entity_poly.entity_id
_entity_poly.type
_entity_poly.pdbx_seq_one_letter_code
_entity_poly.pdbx_strand_id
1 'polypeptide(L)'
;MGAARAGALLERQLTLARTRAHTAALEALGSSRFHAVADTVALLASDAPLDEANAARPAGQVLPPLAELANRRLAEAVEALPLIRAGHPYNAEALVHGLAATSAADAPPASERQDAPWHQVRHLLRLRRYALEVLDQVWQQPDGADGPGGFGPGGSGPADAEPPLSVRLLAAGQALERHRDAAEAAAAAAAAARTPRIAPATAYALGVLHADQRHEVEAARFAFGRIWRRVATRSS
;
A
#
# COMPACT_ATOMS: atom_id res chain seq x y z
N MET A 1 -34.21 -7.08 -7.44
CA MET A 1 -34.61 -5.92 -6.60
C MET A 1 -33.64 -5.62 -5.45
N GLY A 2 -33.19 -6.60 -4.66
CA GLY A 2 -32.27 -6.38 -3.52
C GLY A 2 -30.94 -5.71 -3.90
N ALA A 3 -30.25 -6.24 -4.92
CA ALA A 3 -28.98 -5.71 -5.43
C ALA A 3 -29.09 -4.25 -5.94
N ALA A 4 -30.13 -3.93 -6.71
CA ALA A 4 -30.36 -2.57 -7.20
C ALA A 4 -30.55 -1.56 -6.05
N ARG A 5 -31.28 -1.93 -4.98
CA ARG A 5 -31.43 -1.10 -3.78
C ARG A 5 -30.14 -0.99 -2.97
N ALA A 6 -29.34 -2.06 -2.89
CA ALA A 6 -28.03 -2.02 -2.25
C ALA A 6 -27.07 -1.08 -2.98
N GLY A 7 -27.02 -1.16 -4.31
CA GLY A 7 -26.25 -0.24 -5.14
C GLY A 7 -26.68 1.22 -4.95
N ALA A 8 -27.98 1.51 -5.02
CA ALA A 8 -28.49 2.86 -4.79
C ALA A 8 -28.17 3.41 -3.39
N LEU A 9 -28.19 2.54 -2.36
CA LEU A 9 -27.81 2.93 -1.00
C LEU A 9 -26.33 3.29 -0.91
N LEU A 10 -25.45 2.44 -1.45
CA LEU A 10 -24.00 2.68 -1.47
C LEU A 10 -23.65 3.93 -2.27
N GLU A 11 -24.21 4.09 -3.46
CA GLU A 11 -24.00 5.26 -4.33
C GLU A 11 -24.31 6.56 -3.57
N ARG A 12 -25.45 6.61 -2.88
CA ARG A 12 -25.85 7.75 -2.07
C ARG A 12 -24.86 8.00 -0.92
N GLN A 13 -24.49 6.95 -0.17
CA GLN A 13 -23.59 7.09 0.97
C GLN A 13 -22.19 7.55 0.55
N LEU A 14 -21.61 6.91 -0.48
CA LEU A 14 -20.29 7.23 -1.00
C LEU A 14 -20.26 8.62 -1.65
N THR A 15 -21.32 9.02 -2.36
CA THR A 15 -21.42 10.38 -2.92
C THR A 15 -21.43 11.43 -1.81
N LEU A 16 -22.22 11.21 -0.74
CA LEU A 16 -22.25 12.13 0.40
C LEU A 16 -20.90 12.19 1.13
N ALA A 17 -20.26 11.03 1.33
CA ALA A 17 -18.93 10.96 1.93
C ALA A 17 -17.89 11.71 1.09
N ARG A 18 -17.94 11.56 -0.24
CA ARG A 18 -17.07 12.27 -1.19
C ARG A 18 -17.27 13.78 -1.13
N THR A 19 -18.51 14.27 -1.13
CA THR A 19 -18.79 15.71 -1.01
C THR A 19 -18.26 16.27 0.31
N ARG A 20 -18.49 15.58 1.43
CA ARG A 20 -17.96 16.00 2.74
C ARG A 20 -16.43 16.02 2.77
N ALA A 21 -15.80 14.96 2.25
CA ALA A 21 -14.35 14.87 2.16
C ALA A 21 -13.76 15.97 1.27
N HIS A 22 -14.45 16.33 0.18
CA HIS A 22 -14.04 17.42 -0.70
C HIS A 22 -14.07 18.76 0.03
N THR A 23 -15.16 19.10 0.70
CA THR A 23 -15.25 20.33 1.50
C THR A 23 -14.19 20.36 2.60
N ALA A 24 -14.04 19.28 3.36
CA ALA A 24 -13.02 19.18 4.41
C ALA A 24 -11.59 19.31 3.87
N ALA A 25 -11.32 18.78 2.67
CA ALA A 25 -10.03 18.93 2.01
C ALA A 25 -9.76 20.39 1.62
N LEU A 26 -10.76 21.11 1.07
CA LEU A 26 -10.62 22.52 0.73
C LEU A 26 -10.40 23.39 1.98
N GLU A 27 -11.13 23.11 3.07
CA GLU A 27 -10.92 23.78 4.36
C GLU A 27 -9.52 23.51 4.92
N ALA A 28 -9.05 22.26 4.86
CA ALA A 28 -7.70 21.91 5.28
C ALA A 28 -6.62 22.62 4.45
N LEU A 29 -6.81 22.71 3.12
CA LEU A 29 -5.89 23.41 2.21
C LEU A 29 -5.83 24.92 2.48
N GLY A 30 -6.93 25.53 2.90
CA GLY A 30 -6.97 26.94 3.31
C GLY A 30 -6.51 27.20 4.75
N SER A 31 -6.15 26.16 5.50
CA SER A 31 -5.78 26.31 6.91
C SER A 31 -4.36 26.81 7.11
N SER A 32 -4.12 27.56 8.19
CA SER A 32 -2.77 27.99 8.58
C SER A 32 -1.82 26.79 8.80
N ARG A 33 -2.34 25.65 9.26
CA ARG A 33 -1.58 24.42 9.43
C ARG A 33 -1.05 23.89 8.09
N PHE A 34 -1.85 23.93 7.04
CA PHE A 34 -1.41 23.51 5.72
C PHE A 34 -0.37 24.48 5.16
N HIS A 35 -0.60 25.79 5.27
CA HIS A 35 0.36 26.80 4.84
C HIS A 35 1.71 26.65 5.56
N ALA A 36 1.73 26.44 6.87
CA ALA A 36 2.97 26.22 7.62
C ALA A 36 3.77 24.99 7.12
N VAL A 37 3.09 23.91 6.76
CA VAL A 37 3.73 22.74 6.16
C VAL A 37 4.23 23.06 4.74
N ALA A 38 3.42 23.74 3.93
CA ALA A 38 3.80 24.13 2.56
C ALA A 38 5.03 25.04 2.55
N ASP A 39 5.10 26.00 3.47
CA ASP A 39 6.25 26.90 3.63
C ASP A 39 7.51 26.13 4.05
N THR A 40 7.37 25.16 4.96
CA THR A 40 8.48 24.29 5.37
C THR A 40 8.98 23.45 4.19
N VAL A 41 8.08 22.93 3.35
CA VAL A 41 8.44 22.17 2.14
C VAL A 41 9.09 23.07 1.09
N ALA A 42 8.62 24.32 0.94
CA ALA A 42 9.23 25.29 0.03
C ALA A 42 10.68 25.63 0.46
N LEU A 43 10.91 25.78 1.77
CA LEU A 43 12.27 25.96 2.31
C LEU A 43 13.14 24.73 2.04
N LEU A 44 12.63 23.51 2.25
CA LEU A 44 13.35 22.26 2.00
C LEU A 44 13.85 22.12 0.55
N ALA A 45 13.17 22.74 -0.42
CA ALA A 45 13.59 22.72 -1.82
C ALA A 45 14.84 23.58 -2.09
N SER A 46 15.15 24.54 -1.22
CA SER A 46 16.32 25.43 -1.33
C SER A 46 17.41 25.11 -0.31
N ASP A 47 17.03 24.78 0.92
CA ASP A 47 17.94 24.48 2.01
C ASP A 47 17.47 23.21 2.74
N ALA A 48 18.17 22.10 2.47
CA ALA A 48 17.90 20.84 3.14
C ALA A 48 18.72 20.78 4.43
N PRO A 49 18.07 20.63 5.61
CA PRO A 49 18.77 20.59 6.90
C PRO A 49 19.47 19.23 7.05
N LEU A 50 20.62 19.10 6.40
CA LEU A 50 21.48 17.94 6.51
C LEU A 50 22.26 18.01 7.82
N ASP A 51 22.37 16.86 8.47
CA ASP A 51 23.26 16.70 9.62
C ASP A 51 24.71 17.02 9.24
N GLU A 52 25.39 17.86 10.02
CA GLU A 52 26.72 18.38 9.69
C GLU A 52 27.74 17.26 9.43
N ALA A 53 27.64 16.15 10.16
CA ALA A 53 28.54 14.99 9.99
C ALA A 53 28.34 14.25 8.66
N ASN A 54 27.16 14.36 8.04
CA ASN A 54 26.82 13.71 6.78
C ASN A 54 26.75 14.68 5.60
N ALA A 55 26.62 15.98 5.84
CA ALA A 55 26.52 17.02 4.80
C ALA A 55 27.74 17.06 3.87
N ALA A 56 28.94 16.77 4.40
CA ALA A 56 30.18 16.75 3.62
C ALA A 56 30.45 15.41 2.89
N ARG A 57 29.63 14.39 3.11
CA ARG A 57 29.88 13.04 2.59
C ARG A 57 29.15 12.82 1.26
N PRO A 58 29.74 12.09 0.30
CA PRO A 58 29.05 11.75 -0.94
C PRO A 58 27.77 10.96 -0.68
N ALA A 59 26.67 11.36 -1.33
CA ALA A 59 25.36 10.72 -1.20
C ALA A 59 25.43 9.21 -1.50
N GLY A 60 26.27 8.82 -2.47
CA GLY A 60 26.52 7.42 -2.83
C GLY A 60 27.12 6.56 -1.72
N GLN A 61 27.69 7.15 -0.65
CA GLN A 61 28.20 6.42 0.51
C GLN A 61 27.24 6.43 1.71
N VAL A 62 26.42 7.47 1.84
CA VAL A 62 25.52 7.66 2.99
C VAL A 62 24.17 6.96 2.80
N LEU A 63 23.63 7.01 1.58
CA LEU A 63 22.27 6.54 1.28
C LEU A 63 22.13 5.01 1.17
N PRO A 64 23.10 4.23 0.63
CA PRO A 64 22.92 2.79 0.52
C PRO A 64 22.67 2.06 1.85
N PRO A 65 23.38 2.36 2.96
CA PRO A 65 23.07 1.77 4.27
C PRO A 65 21.64 2.05 4.77
N LEU A 66 21.10 3.25 4.48
CA LEU A 66 19.72 3.61 4.84
C LEU A 66 18.69 2.86 3.99
N ALA A 67 18.96 2.70 2.70
CA ALA A 67 18.12 1.91 1.82
C ALA A 67 18.12 0.43 2.23
N GLU A 68 19.25 -0.09 2.71
CA GLU A 68 19.34 -1.46 3.24
C GLU A 68 18.61 -1.63 4.57
N LEU A 69 18.59 -0.60 5.43
CA LEU A 69 17.73 -0.61 6.62
C LEU A 69 16.25 -0.69 6.24
N ALA A 70 15.81 0.06 5.22
CA ALA A 70 14.43 -0.03 4.71
C ALA A 70 14.12 -1.43 4.14
N ASN A 71 15.09 -2.04 3.44
CA ASN A 71 15.00 -3.40 2.93
C ASN A 71 14.82 -4.43 4.06
N ARG A 72 15.65 -4.36 5.10
CA ARG A 72 15.57 -5.25 6.27
C ARG A 72 14.22 -5.13 6.99
N ARG A 73 13.76 -3.91 7.25
CA ARG A 73 12.44 -3.68 7.88
C ARG A 73 11.30 -4.27 7.05
N LEU A 74 11.37 -4.15 5.72
CA LEU A 74 10.39 -4.76 4.83
C LEU A 74 10.48 -6.29 4.88
N ALA A 75 11.68 -6.86 4.81
CA ALA A 75 11.88 -8.31 4.89
C ALA A 75 11.35 -8.87 6.21
N GLU A 76 11.71 -8.28 7.35
CA GLU A 76 11.22 -8.65 8.68
C GLU A 76 9.69 -8.58 8.77
N ALA A 77 9.08 -7.50 8.27
CA ALA A 77 7.63 -7.36 8.28
C ALA A 77 6.93 -8.40 7.38
N VAL A 78 7.54 -8.79 6.27
CA VAL A 78 7.00 -9.82 5.38
C VAL A 78 7.17 -11.22 5.96
N GLU A 79 8.29 -11.52 6.63
CA GLU A 79 8.47 -12.78 7.37
C GLU A 79 7.46 -12.93 8.52
N ALA A 80 7.05 -11.81 9.13
CA ALA A 80 6.00 -11.81 10.15
C ALA A 80 4.57 -12.01 9.58
N LEU A 81 4.38 -11.93 8.25
CA LEU A 81 3.07 -12.18 7.64
C LEU A 81 2.74 -13.68 7.66
N PRO A 82 1.44 -14.04 7.80
CA PRO A 82 1.00 -15.43 7.70
C PRO A 82 0.94 -15.88 6.23
N LEU A 83 2.07 -15.83 5.52
CA LEU A 83 2.18 -16.13 4.07
C LEU A 83 1.82 -17.58 3.75
N ILE A 84 2.06 -18.52 4.67
CA ILE A 84 1.65 -19.92 4.55
C ILE A 84 0.11 -20.03 4.57
N ARG A 85 -0.55 -19.27 5.46
CA ARG A 85 -2.02 -19.22 5.57
C ARG A 85 -2.66 -18.53 4.36
N ALA A 86 -1.99 -17.53 3.79
CA ALA A 86 -2.34 -16.89 2.52
C ALA A 86 -2.01 -17.75 1.28
N GLY A 87 -1.46 -18.96 1.46
CA GLY A 87 -1.13 -19.91 0.39
C GLY A 87 -2.35 -20.60 -0.23
N HIS A 88 -3.52 -20.49 0.40
CA HIS A 88 -4.78 -21.00 -0.12
C HIS A 88 -5.69 -19.83 -0.52
N PRO A 89 -6.18 -19.78 -1.78
CA PRO A 89 -7.07 -18.71 -2.25
C PRO A 89 -8.41 -18.66 -1.49
N TYR A 90 -8.76 -19.72 -0.76
CA TYR A 90 -9.93 -19.80 0.11
C TYR A 90 -9.50 -20.22 1.52
N ASN A 91 -9.32 -19.25 2.42
CA ASN A 91 -9.13 -19.57 3.83
C ASN A 91 -10.47 -19.46 4.59
N ALA A 92 -11.17 -20.58 4.72
CA ALA A 92 -12.46 -20.67 5.41
C ALA A 92 -12.40 -20.24 6.90
N GLU A 93 -11.22 -20.30 7.53
CA GLU A 93 -11.03 -19.90 8.94
C GLU A 93 -11.20 -18.38 9.14
N ALA A 94 -10.92 -17.56 8.13
CA ALA A 94 -11.13 -16.11 8.19
C ALA A 94 -12.62 -15.76 8.29
N LEU A 95 -13.49 -16.54 7.63
CA LEU A 95 -14.95 -16.43 7.72
C LEU A 95 -15.46 -16.87 9.10
N VAL A 96 -14.93 -17.98 9.63
CA VAL A 96 -15.30 -18.52 10.95
C VAL A 96 -14.89 -17.57 12.08
N HIS A 97 -13.70 -16.97 12.02
CA HIS A 97 -13.26 -15.96 13.00
C HIS A 97 -13.96 -14.60 12.85
N GLY A 98 -14.40 -14.23 11.64
CA GLY A 98 -15.18 -13.02 11.40
C GLY A 98 -16.60 -13.08 11.97
N LEU A 99 -17.21 -14.27 12.02
CA LEU A 99 -18.54 -14.50 12.59
C LEU A 99 -18.51 -14.83 14.09
N ALA A 100 -17.48 -15.53 14.58
CA ALA A 100 -17.37 -15.92 15.99
C ALA A 100 -16.94 -14.75 16.91
N ALA A 101 -16.28 -13.73 16.37
CA ALA A 101 -15.94 -12.52 17.13
C ALA A 101 -17.15 -11.58 17.21
N THR A 102 -18.08 -11.86 18.13
CA THR A 102 -18.93 -10.82 18.70
C THR A 102 -18.01 -9.87 19.50
N SER A 103 -17.41 -8.92 18.79
CA SER A 103 -16.59 -7.89 19.41
C SER A 103 -17.49 -6.95 20.22
N ALA A 104 -17.05 -6.57 21.42
CA ALA A 104 -17.64 -5.45 22.14
C ALA A 104 -17.72 -4.22 21.21
N ALA A 105 -18.73 -3.38 21.40
CA ALA A 105 -19.09 -2.28 20.48
C ALA A 105 -17.92 -1.32 20.12
N ASP A 106 -16.86 -1.29 20.94
CA ASP A 106 -15.74 -0.35 20.82
C ASP A 106 -14.43 -0.96 20.26
N ALA A 107 -14.36 -2.27 19.99
CA ALA A 107 -13.14 -2.88 19.45
C ALA A 107 -13.20 -3.07 17.92
N PRO A 108 -12.11 -2.78 17.17
CA PRO A 108 -12.10 -2.90 15.73
C PRO A 108 -12.43 -4.35 15.30
N PRO A 109 -13.26 -4.53 14.26
CA PRO A 109 -13.71 -5.84 13.82
C PRO A 109 -12.52 -6.77 13.58
N ALA A 110 -12.68 -8.06 13.87
CA ALA A 110 -11.60 -9.05 13.78
C ALA A 110 -10.91 -9.08 12.40
N SER A 111 -11.63 -8.70 11.33
CA SER A 111 -11.09 -8.53 9.98
C SER A 111 -10.03 -7.41 9.90
N GLU A 112 -10.26 -6.25 10.51
CA GLU A 112 -9.31 -5.12 10.48
C GLU A 112 -8.00 -5.46 11.17
N ARG A 113 -8.05 -6.24 12.26
CA ARG A 113 -6.84 -6.74 12.94
C ARG A 113 -6.01 -7.68 12.07
N GLN A 114 -6.66 -8.48 11.23
CA GLN A 114 -5.98 -9.36 10.28
C GLN A 114 -5.39 -8.59 9.10
N ASP A 115 -6.01 -7.48 8.71
CA ASP A 115 -5.61 -6.66 7.56
C ASP A 115 -4.44 -5.71 7.91
N ALA A 116 -4.28 -5.31 9.18
CA ALA A 116 -3.27 -4.35 9.64
C ALA A 116 -1.80 -4.71 9.28
N PRO A 117 -1.30 -5.96 9.48
CA PRO A 117 0.05 -6.32 9.07
C PRO A 117 0.30 -6.15 7.56
N TRP A 118 -0.71 -6.42 6.73
CA TRP A 118 -0.62 -6.27 5.28
C TRP A 118 -0.55 -4.79 4.87
N HIS A 119 -1.28 -3.91 5.56
CA HIS A 119 -1.17 -2.47 5.36
C HIS A 119 0.21 -1.93 5.76
N GLN A 120 0.81 -2.47 6.83
CA GLN A 120 2.17 -2.11 7.25
C GLN A 120 3.20 -2.51 6.19
N VAL A 121 3.12 -3.74 5.67
CA VAL A 121 3.99 -4.21 4.58
C VAL A 121 3.84 -3.36 3.33
N ARG A 122 2.62 -2.94 2.98
CA ARG A 122 2.39 -2.00 1.87
C ARG A 122 3.12 -0.68 2.07
N HIS A 123 3.07 -0.11 3.27
CA HIS A 123 3.77 1.13 3.57
C HIS A 123 5.29 0.96 3.46
N LEU A 124 5.85 -0.09 4.05
CA LEU A 124 7.28 -0.43 3.98
C LEU A 124 7.74 -0.69 2.54
N LEU A 125 6.91 -1.33 1.71
CA LEU A 125 7.22 -1.56 0.31
C LEU A 125 7.29 -0.24 -0.48
N ARG A 126 6.37 0.70 -0.22
CA ARG A 126 6.46 2.05 -0.83
C ARG A 126 7.72 2.78 -0.39
N LEU A 127 8.08 2.70 0.90
CA LEU A 127 9.33 3.28 1.42
C LEU A 127 10.57 2.66 0.74
N ARG A 128 10.62 1.34 0.57
CA ARG A 128 11.71 0.67 -0.15
C ARG A 128 11.78 1.12 -1.61
N ARG A 129 10.63 1.30 -2.28
CA ARG A 129 10.60 1.80 -3.65
C ARG A 129 11.13 3.23 -3.74
N TYR A 130 10.68 4.13 -2.85
CA TYR A 130 11.18 5.51 -2.81
C TYR A 130 12.68 5.57 -2.50
N ALA A 131 13.20 4.68 -1.63
CA ALA A 131 14.64 4.59 -1.38
C ALA A 131 15.42 4.18 -2.64
N LEU A 132 14.89 3.26 -3.45
CA LEU A 132 15.50 2.88 -4.73
C LEU A 132 15.43 3.99 -5.77
N GLU A 133 14.30 4.71 -5.85
CA GLU A 133 14.14 5.88 -6.74
C GLU A 133 15.19 6.96 -6.41
N VAL A 134 15.45 7.22 -5.13
CA VAL A 134 16.50 8.17 -4.69
C VAL A 134 17.90 7.67 -5.03
N LEU A 135 18.21 6.39 -4.84
CA LEU A 135 19.52 5.83 -5.16
C LEU A 135 19.82 5.82 -6.67
N ASP A 136 18.81 5.55 -7.50
CA ASP A 136 18.95 5.57 -8.95
C ASP A 136 19.32 6.97 -9.46
N GLN A 137 18.73 8.03 -8.88
CA GLN A 137 19.11 9.42 -9.20
C GLN A 137 20.55 9.75 -8.82
N VAL A 138 21.03 9.24 -7.67
CA VAL A 138 22.39 9.47 -7.19
C VAL A 138 23.43 8.81 -8.09
N TRP A 139 23.13 7.63 -8.64
CA TRP A 139 24.02 6.93 -9.56
C TRP A 139 23.93 7.43 -11.01
N GLN A 140 22.85 8.11 -11.37
CA GLN A 140 22.71 8.79 -12.66
C GLN A 140 23.37 10.18 -12.68
N GLN A 141 23.78 10.72 -11.53
CA GLN A 141 24.55 11.95 -11.45
C GLN A 141 25.98 11.65 -11.91
N PRO A 142 26.45 12.16 -13.07
CA PRO A 142 27.84 12.01 -13.45
C PRO A 142 28.65 12.87 -12.48
N ASP A 143 29.49 12.24 -11.65
CA ASP A 143 30.50 12.97 -10.90
C ASP A 143 31.30 13.82 -11.90
N GLY A 144 31.20 15.14 -11.75
CA GLY A 144 31.96 16.08 -12.58
C GLY A 144 33.45 15.96 -12.27
N ALA A 145 34.22 15.59 -13.30
CA ALA A 145 35.68 15.64 -13.46
C ALA A 145 36.53 14.54 -12.78
N ASP A 146 36.72 13.41 -13.46
CA ASP A 146 37.94 13.11 -14.25
C ASP A 146 38.05 11.61 -14.61
N GLY A 147 37.96 11.28 -15.89
CA GLY A 147 38.31 9.96 -16.42
C GLY A 147 37.77 9.67 -17.83
N PRO A 148 38.61 9.46 -18.86
CA PRO A 148 38.14 9.01 -20.16
C PRO A 148 37.90 7.50 -20.09
N GLY A 149 36.65 7.09 -19.96
CA GLY A 149 36.29 5.68 -19.90
C GLY A 149 34.79 5.49 -20.07
N GLY A 150 34.34 5.58 -21.32
CA GLY A 150 32.94 5.35 -21.65
C GLY A 150 32.46 3.95 -21.25
N PHE A 151 31.27 3.90 -20.68
CA PHE A 151 30.36 2.76 -20.82
C PHE A 151 28.93 3.30 -20.79
N GLY A 152 28.47 3.81 -21.94
CA GLY A 152 27.05 3.97 -22.15
C GLY A 152 26.41 2.58 -22.28
N PRO A 153 25.28 2.27 -21.63
CA PRO A 153 24.58 1.03 -21.92
C PRO A 153 23.73 1.24 -23.18
N GLY A 154 24.40 1.23 -24.33
CA GLY A 154 23.82 0.70 -25.55
C GLY A 154 23.70 -0.81 -25.39
N GLY A 155 22.61 -1.26 -24.77
CA GLY A 155 22.32 -2.67 -24.53
C GLY A 155 20.99 -3.06 -25.15
N SER A 156 20.90 -3.06 -26.48
CA SER A 156 19.84 -3.76 -27.19
C SER A 156 20.13 -5.27 -27.22
N GLY A 157 19.40 -6.04 -26.38
CA GLY A 157 19.12 -7.48 -26.57
C GLY A 157 18.79 -8.25 -25.27
N PRO A 158 17.90 -9.28 -25.27
CA PRO A 158 16.77 -9.61 -26.15
C PRO A 158 15.41 -9.27 -25.49
N ALA A 159 14.31 -9.53 -26.18
CA ALA A 159 12.93 -9.38 -25.70
C ALA A 159 12.52 -10.29 -24.49
N ASP A 160 13.51 -10.92 -23.84
CA ASP A 160 13.39 -11.74 -22.62
C ASP A 160 14.14 -11.14 -21.42
N ALA A 161 14.46 -9.84 -21.46
CA ALA A 161 15.01 -9.12 -20.31
C ALA A 161 13.97 -9.11 -19.18
N GLU A 162 14.24 -9.90 -18.13
CA GLU A 162 13.36 -9.99 -16.97
C GLU A 162 13.12 -8.61 -16.35
N PRO A 163 11.89 -8.34 -15.85
CA PRO A 163 11.54 -7.02 -15.36
C PRO A 163 12.46 -6.60 -14.20
N PRO A 164 12.96 -5.35 -14.20
CA PRO A 164 13.84 -4.85 -13.16
C PRO A 164 13.19 -4.96 -11.77
N LEU A 165 14.01 -4.98 -10.71
CA LEU A 165 13.54 -5.12 -9.32
C LEU A 165 12.45 -4.09 -8.98
N SER A 166 12.57 -2.86 -9.47
CA SER A 166 11.57 -1.80 -9.34
C SER A 166 10.19 -2.19 -9.88
N VAL A 167 10.13 -2.82 -11.06
CA VAL A 167 8.90 -3.30 -11.69
C VAL A 167 8.28 -4.46 -10.90
N ARG A 168 9.11 -5.37 -10.37
CA ARG A 168 8.61 -6.47 -9.52
C ARG A 168 8.07 -5.97 -8.18
N LEU A 169 8.75 -5.00 -7.56
CA LEU A 169 8.25 -4.32 -6.36
C LEU A 169 6.96 -3.54 -6.66
N LEU A 170 6.85 -2.90 -7.82
CA LEU A 170 5.61 -2.25 -8.24
C LEU A 170 4.45 -3.25 -8.34
N ALA A 171 4.67 -4.42 -8.96
CA ALA A 171 3.66 -5.46 -9.06
C ALA A 171 3.24 -6.00 -7.67
N ALA A 172 4.21 -6.21 -6.76
CA ALA A 172 3.92 -6.58 -5.38
C ALA A 172 3.12 -5.47 -4.65
N GLY A 173 3.48 -4.20 -4.87
CA GLY A 173 2.73 -3.05 -4.36
C GLY A 173 1.30 -3.00 -4.88
N GLN A 174 1.08 -3.22 -6.17
CA GLN A 174 -0.26 -3.27 -6.78
C GLN A 174 -1.13 -4.38 -6.19
N ALA A 175 -0.56 -5.54 -5.86
CA ALA A 175 -1.30 -6.59 -5.16
C ALA A 175 -1.76 -6.11 -3.76
N LEU A 176 -0.91 -5.39 -3.03
CA LEU A 176 -1.27 -4.84 -1.72
C LEU A 176 -2.22 -3.64 -1.80
N GLU A 177 -2.21 -2.86 -2.89
CA GLU A 177 -3.25 -1.87 -3.18
C GLU A 177 -4.61 -2.54 -3.36
N ARG A 178 -4.69 -3.58 -4.19
CA ARG A 178 -5.94 -4.35 -4.36
C ARG A 178 -6.44 -4.96 -3.05
N HIS A 179 -5.55 -5.48 -2.21
CA HIS A 179 -5.90 -5.93 -0.86
C HIS A 179 -6.56 -4.81 -0.05
N ARG A 180 -5.97 -3.60 -0.06
CA ARG A 180 -6.51 -2.46 0.67
C ARG A 180 -7.88 -2.05 0.13
N ASP A 181 -8.01 -1.88 -1.18
CA ASP A 181 -9.24 -1.43 -1.80
C ASP A 181 -10.38 -2.42 -1.54
N ALA A 182 -10.11 -3.73 -1.64
CA ALA A 182 -11.07 -4.78 -1.32
C ALA A 182 -11.44 -4.79 0.18
N ALA A 183 -10.47 -4.58 1.08
CA ALA A 183 -10.74 -4.49 2.52
C ALA A 183 -11.63 -3.27 2.87
N GLU A 184 -11.33 -2.10 2.28
CA GLU A 184 -12.14 -0.87 2.44
C GLU A 184 -13.54 -1.05 1.85
N ALA A 185 -13.67 -1.67 0.68
CA ALA A 185 -14.96 -1.98 0.05
C ALA A 185 -15.80 -2.96 0.91
N ALA A 186 -15.17 -4.01 1.46
CA ALA A 186 -15.82 -4.94 2.37
C ALA A 186 -16.33 -4.24 3.64
N ALA A 187 -15.53 -3.33 4.21
CA ALA A 187 -15.91 -2.53 5.37
C ALA A 187 -17.08 -1.58 5.06
N ALA A 188 -17.06 -0.94 3.88
CA ALA A 188 -18.15 -0.07 3.43
C ALA A 188 -19.46 -0.85 3.24
N ALA A 189 -19.41 -2.03 2.63
CA ALA A 189 -20.58 -2.90 2.48
C ALA A 189 -21.15 -3.34 3.85
N ALA A 190 -20.29 -3.72 4.79
CA ALA A 190 -20.70 -4.09 6.15
C ALA A 190 -21.29 -2.91 6.93
N ALA A 191 -20.72 -1.71 6.80
CA ALA A 191 -21.25 -0.49 7.39
C ALA A 191 -22.62 -0.13 6.81
N ALA A 192 -22.78 -0.22 5.49
CA ALA A 192 -24.06 0.01 4.82
C ALA A 192 -25.14 -1.00 5.28
N ALA A 193 -24.76 -2.26 5.53
CA ALA A 193 -25.68 -3.30 6.02
C ALA A 193 -26.19 -3.02 7.45
N ARG A 194 -25.48 -2.21 8.24
CA ARG A 194 -25.92 -1.76 9.57
C ARG A 194 -26.87 -0.56 9.53
N THR A 195 -27.22 -0.05 8.34
CA THR A 195 -28.16 1.06 8.19
C THR A 195 -29.55 0.65 8.71
N PRO A 196 -30.21 1.44 9.58
CA PRO A 196 -31.52 1.10 10.11
C PRO A 196 -32.58 1.04 8.99
N ARG A 197 -33.57 0.15 9.16
CA ARG A 197 -34.76 0.02 8.29
C ARG A 197 -34.49 -0.32 6.82
N ILE A 198 -33.37 -0.98 6.51
CA ILE A 198 -33.15 -1.56 5.17
C ILE A 198 -33.97 -2.85 4.98
N ALA A 199 -34.37 -3.14 3.74
CA ALA A 199 -35.11 -4.38 3.44
C ALA A 199 -34.19 -5.62 3.58
N PRO A 200 -34.70 -6.79 4.01
CA PRO A 200 -33.89 -8.01 4.15
C PRO A 200 -33.15 -8.40 2.87
N ALA A 201 -33.79 -8.27 1.70
CA ALA A 201 -33.15 -8.54 0.40
C ALA A 201 -31.98 -7.60 0.08
N THR A 202 -31.99 -6.37 0.62
CA THR A 202 -30.89 -5.40 0.49
C THR A 202 -29.75 -5.75 1.44
N ALA A 203 -30.06 -6.12 2.68
CA ALA A 203 -29.07 -6.60 3.65
C ALA A 203 -28.36 -7.87 3.14
N TYR A 204 -29.09 -8.82 2.56
CA TYR A 204 -28.52 -10.01 1.94
C TYR A 204 -27.56 -9.66 0.79
N ALA A 205 -27.96 -8.77 -0.13
CA ALA A 205 -27.11 -8.35 -1.23
C ALA A 205 -25.81 -7.67 -0.76
N LEU A 206 -25.88 -6.85 0.30
CA LEU A 206 -24.70 -6.25 0.92
C LEU A 206 -23.81 -7.30 1.62
N GLY A 207 -24.40 -8.33 2.20
CA GLY A 207 -23.67 -9.47 2.77
C GLY A 207 -22.91 -10.28 1.72
N VAL A 208 -23.54 -10.54 0.56
CA VAL A 208 -22.87 -11.19 -0.58
C VAL A 208 -21.72 -10.34 -1.11
N LEU A 209 -21.94 -9.02 -1.28
CA LEU A 209 -20.87 -8.10 -1.70
C LEU A 209 -19.72 -8.07 -0.70
N HIS A 210 -20.02 -8.02 0.60
CA HIS A 210 -19.00 -8.08 1.64
C HIS A 210 -18.15 -9.37 1.53
N ALA A 211 -18.80 -10.53 1.37
CA ALA A 211 -18.11 -11.81 1.23
C ALA A 211 -17.23 -11.85 -0.03
N ASP A 212 -17.74 -11.36 -1.16
CA ASP A 212 -16.99 -11.23 -2.41
C ASP A 212 -15.71 -10.39 -2.24
N GLN A 213 -15.83 -9.24 -1.59
CA GLN A 213 -14.66 -8.39 -1.30
C GLN A 213 -13.69 -9.03 -0.31
N ARG A 214 -14.17 -9.85 0.65
CA ARG A 214 -13.25 -10.65 1.51
C ARG A 214 -12.53 -11.74 0.72
N HIS A 215 -13.13 -12.31 -0.31
CA HIS A 215 -12.42 -13.24 -1.21
C HIS A 215 -11.35 -12.51 -2.03
N GLU A 216 -11.62 -11.31 -2.53
CA GLU A 216 -10.62 -10.49 -3.22
C GLU A 216 -9.44 -10.11 -2.31
N VAL A 217 -9.69 -9.85 -1.02
CA VAL A 217 -8.63 -9.66 0.00
C VAL A 217 -7.70 -10.88 0.04
N GLU A 218 -8.25 -12.10 0.16
CA GLU A 218 -7.44 -13.33 0.20
C GLU A 218 -6.73 -13.61 -1.14
N ALA A 219 -7.39 -13.37 -2.27
CA ALA A 219 -6.79 -13.48 -3.59
C ALA A 219 -5.60 -12.52 -3.76
N ALA A 220 -5.72 -11.29 -3.26
CA ALA A 220 -4.65 -10.30 -3.27
C ALA A 220 -3.47 -10.71 -2.36
N ARG A 221 -3.74 -11.30 -1.19
CA ARG A 221 -2.70 -11.87 -0.29
C ARG A 221 -1.93 -13.00 -0.97
N PHE A 222 -2.64 -13.92 -1.61
CA PHE A 222 -2.06 -15.01 -2.37
C PHE A 222 -1.20 -14.50 -3.54
N ALA A 223 -1.72 -13.53 -4.31
CA ALA A 223 -1.00 -12.91 -5.41
C ALA A 223 0.30 -12.23 -4.92
N PHE A 224 0.23 -11.47 -3.83
CA PHE A 224 1.41 -10.87 -3.20
C PHE A 224 2.43 -11.95 -2.81
N GLY A 225 2.03 -13.00 -2.10
CA GLY A 225 2.94 -14.08 -1.68
C GLY A 225 3.63 -14.76 -2.87
N ARG A 226 2.92 -14.98 -3.98
CA ARG A 226 3.51 -15.53 -5.22
C ARG A 226 4.53 -14.59 -5.86
N ILE A 227 4.23 -13.29 -5.94
CA ILE A 227 5.15 -12.29 -6.49
C ILE A 227 6.37 -12.14 -5.58
N TRP A 228 6.15 -12.02 -4.27
CA TRP A 228 7.20 -11.83 -3.28
C TRP A 228 8.18 -13.00 -3.23
N ARG A 229 7.70 -14.25 -3.29
CA ARG A 229 8.61 -15.42 -3.37
C ARG A 229 9.57 -15.32 -4.55
N ARG A 230 9.11 -14.86 -5.72
CA ARG A 230 9.98 -14.67 -6.90
C ARG A 230 10.99 -13.53 -6.72
N VAL A 231 10.65 -12.53 -5.91
CA VAL A 231 11.58 -11.44 -5.54
C VAL A 231 12.63 -11.97 -4.55
N ALA A 232 12.20 -12.68 -3.50
CA ALA A 232 13.04 -13.18 -2.42
C ALA A 232 14.04 -14.26 -2.87
N THR A 233 13.61 -15.24 -3.69
CA THR A 233 14.50 -16.31 -4.20
C THR A 233 15.59 -15.83 -5.15
N ARG A 234 15.59 -14.55 -5.52
CA ARG A 234 16.56 -13.95 -6.45
C ARG A 234 17.44 -12.89 -5.81
N SER A 235 17.15 -12.52 -4.56
CA SER A 235 18.01 -11.70 -3.71
C SER A 235 18.93 -12.52 -2.81
N SER A 236 18.70 -13.84 -2.73
CA SER A 236 19.58 -14.84 -2.10
C SER A 236 20.57 -15.40 -3.11
#